data_AF-A0A535PCJ3-F1
#
_entry.id   AF-A0A535PCJ3-F1
#
_cell.length_a   1.000
_cell.length_b   1.000
_cell.length_c   1.000
_cell.angle_alpha   90.00
_cell.angle_beta   90.00
_cell.angle_gamma   90.00
#
_symmetry.space_group_name_H-M   'P 1'
#
loop_
_entity.id
_entity.type
_entity.pdbx_description
1 polymer ?
#
loop_
_entity_poly.entity_id
_entity_poly.type
_entity_poly.pdbx_seq_one_letter_code
_entity_poly.pdbx_strand_id
1 'polypeptide(L)'
;RPGTALGLPVAWTAASLLLLPIVVYVISYIPWALNSGGTAGSPQIFPAGTPLIGNWPPGHTGQTLVDLTKSMYDYHNNLRATHAASSPWWAWPFDLKPVWFYQGSFSGGTAAAIYDSGNLVIWWLGIPALAFAAWQAFTRRSLALALVVIAMAFQWLSWSRIDRATFEYHYYTSVPFIIIALAYLLAELWHGASSRAWFLARASAAFAIVGPGLLWFFKTPLCTFVGVDRAYKDSPACHGNPGDFVLTVQVGAVALFGALAVIAFVYEFSHLSDRSSALSRYFEGTTLGDLLRPIRFPLTAVAIVAGILIQRAIPGDQVLLSVKGFATTPLALVAIVILGFVASFVFTARDGRRFVLGTVFAAAVAFVIIYPNISALPLPATVFNAYQGLLPTYLYPFQFPVNTDPPPPPTPLIAPVPALLLAGLVAACAIVAYSAWSWRLVLAERRAAEAAEDEAFARTG
;
A
#
# COMPACT_ATOMS: atom_id res chain seq x y z
N ARG A 1 27.35 -8.05 -20.49
CA ARG A 1 27.29 -9.39 -19.84
C ARG A 1 28.22 -9.36 -18.64
N PRO A 2 28.07 -10.21 -17.61
CA PRO A 2 28.95 -10.17 -16.44
C PRO A 2 30.45 -10.25 -16.80
N GLY A 3 30.82 -11.00 -17.84
CA GLY A 3 32.22 -11.11 -18.32
C GLY A 3 32.65 -10.14 -19.43
N THR A 4 31.81 -9.19 -19.87
CA THR A 4 32.25 -8.21 -20.88
C THR A 4 33.16 -7.16 -20.25
N ALA A 5 34.12 -6.64 -21.03
CA ALA A 5 35.05 -5.59 -20.59
C ALA A 5 35.76 -5.95 -19.26
N LEU A 6 36.33 -7.16 -19.18
CA LEU A 6 37.07 -7.65 -18.00
C LEU A 6 36.28 -7.63 -16.68
N GLY A 7 34.94 -7.71 -16.74
CA GLY A 7 34.09 -7.69 -15.55
C GLY A 7 33.68 -6.30 -15.06
N LEU A 8 33.97 -5.24 -15.82
CA LEU A 8 33.58 -3.87 -15.48
C LEU A 8 32.09 -3.71 -15.11
N PRO A 9 31.12 -4.38 -15.77
CA PRO A 9 29.72 -4.30 -15.35
C PRO A 9 29.47 -4.88 -13.95
N VAL A 10 30.21 -5.90 -13.54
CA VAL A 10 30.10 -6.50 -12.19
C VAL A 10 30.73 -5.58 -11.17
N ALA A 11 31.91 -5.03 -11.47
CA ALA A 11 32.55 -4.03 -10.61
C ALA A 11 31.67 -2.79 -10.43
N TRP A 12 31.05 -2.29 -11.50
CA TRP A 12 30.09 -1.18 -11.47
C TRP A 12 28.85 -1.52 -10.63
N THR A 13 28.32 -2.74 -10.77
CA THR A 13 27.20 -3.22 -9.96
C THR A 13 27.56 -3.25 -8.48
N ALA A 14 28.72 -3.81 -8.12
CA ALA A 14 29.21 -3.84 -6.75
C ALA A 14 29.44 -2.42 -6.19
N ALA A 15 30.01 -1.52 -6.99
CA ALA A 15 30.19 -0.14 -6.60
C ALA A 15 28.85 0.56 -6.35
N SER A 16 27.85 0.35 -7.21
CA SER A 16 26.54 0.98 -7.09
C SER A 16 25.69 0.40 -5.95
N LEU A 17 25.78 -0.91 -5.67
CA LEU A 17 24.96 -1.57 -4.67
C LEU A 17 25.59 -1.64 -3.27
N LEU A 18 26.92 -1.50 -3.15
CA LEU A 18 27.63 -1.58 -1.87
C LEU A 18 28.37 -0.29 -1.55
N LEU A 19 29.30 0.13 -2.41
CA LEU A 19 30.17 1.26 -2.12
C LEU A 19 29.37 2.57 -2.04
N LEU A 20 28.51 2.84 -3.02
CA LEU A 20 27.72 4.07 -3.08
C LEU A 20 26.79 4.22 -1.86
N PRO A 21 25.98 3.23 -1.46
CA PRO A 21 25.17 3.34 -0.24
C PRO A 21 26.00 3.55 1.02
N ILE A 22 27.16 2.91 1.16
CA ILE A 22 28.06 3.11 2.31
C ILE A 22 28.58 4.55 2.33
N VAL A 23 29.03 5.08 1.19
CA VAL A 23 29.52 6.45 1.07
C VAL A 23 28.40 7.45 1.39
N VAL A 24 27.21 7.26 0.83
CA VAL A 24 26.03 8.10 1.10
C VAL A 24 25.66 8.04 2.58
N TYR A 25 25.68 6.84 3.19
CA TYR A 25 25.43 6.67 4.61
C TYR A 25 26.44 7.47 5.44
N VAL A 26 27.74 7.30 5.22
CA VAL A 26 28.79 8.04 5.93
C VAL A 26 28.62 9.56 5.77
N ILE A 27 28.38 10.04 4.54
CA ILE A 27 28.15 11.46 4.25
C ILE A 27 26.93 12.00 5.00
N SER A 28 25.85 11.21 5.12
CA SER A 28 24.62 11.63 5.80
C SER A 28 24.80 11.94 7.30
N TYR A 29 25.87 11.42 7.93
CA TYR A 29 26.20 11.68 9.34
C TYR A 29 27.20 12.82 9.55
N ILE A 30 27.64 13.49 8.48
CA ILE A 30 28.49 14.70 8.59
C ILE A 30 27.84 15.77 9.48
N PRO A 31 26.55 16.14 9.32
CA PRO A 31 25.93 17.13 10.20
C PRO A 31 25.91 16.71 11.68
N TRP A 32 25.70 15.43 11.98
CA TRP A 32 25.75 14.91 13.36
C TRP A 32 27.14 15.06 13.96
N ALA A 33 28.18 14.73 13.19
CA ALA A 33 29.57 14.87 13.63
C ALA A 33 29.99 16.33 13.80
N LEU A 34 29.36 17.30 13.12
CA LEU A 34 29.73 18.72 13.17
C LEU A 34 28.86 19.58 14.12
N ASN A 35 27.62 19.19 14.44
CA ASN A 35 26.67 20.02 15.20
C ASN A 35 26.75 19.90 16.73
N SER A 36 27.77 19.23 17.26
CA SER A 36 27.93 18.96 18.69
C SER A 36 28.86 20.01 19.33
N GLY A 37 28.36 20.71 20.35
CA GLY A 37 29.05 21.84 20.98
C GLY A 37 30.36 21.44 21.67
N GLY A 38 31.44 22.14 21.33
CA GLY A 38 32.79 22.01 21.92
C GLY A 38 33.59 20.81 21.39
N THR A 39 34.85 21.01 20.97
CA THR A 39 35.67 19.94 20.34
C THR A 39 35.90 18.73 21.25
N ALA A 40 35.96 18.92 22.57
CA ALA A 40 36.13 17.83 23.53
C ALA A 40 34.81 17.07 23.76
N GLY A 41 34.76 15.79 23.37
CA GLY A 41 33.58 14.95 23.54
C GLY A 41 32.57 14.99 22.39
N SER A 42 32.81 15.77 21.32
CA SER A 42 31.96 15.73 20.14
C SER A 42 32.10 14.41 19.37
N PRO A 43 31.00 13.86 18.82
CA PRO A 43 31.01 12.70 17.95
C PRO A 43 31.96 12.80 16.76
N GLN A 44 32.42 11.64 16.32
CA GLN A 44 33.36 11.47 15.22
C GLN A 44 32.81 10.44 14.23
N ILE A 45 33.06 10.61 12.93
CA ILE A 45 32.75 9.57 11.95
C ILE A 45 33.79 8.46 12.05
N PHE A 46 35.07 8.84 12.03
CA PHE A 46 36.19 7.91 12.04
C PHE A 46 37.00 8.08 13.33
N PRO A 47 37.39 6.99 14.02
CA PRO A 47 38.29 7.05 15.16
C PRO A 47 39.73 7.35 14.74
N ALA A 48 40.57 7.78 15.71
CA ALA A 48 41.98 8.14 15.49
C ALA A 48 42.83 7.03 14.85
N GLY A 49 42.49 5.76 15.09
CA GLY A 49 43.18 4.60 14.52
C GLY A 49 42.80 4.24 13.08
N THR A 50 41.95 5.03 12.40
CA THR A 50 41.49 4.70 11.04
C THR A 50 42.63 4.87 10.03
N PRO A 51 43.02 3.81 9.28
CA PRO A 51 44.08 3.90 8.29
C PRO A 51 43.80 4.99 7.24
N LEU A 52 44.84 5.71 6.83
CA LEU A 52 44.85 6.77 5.79
C LEU A 52 44.10 8.07 6.15
N ILE A 53 43.02 8.03 6.93
CA ILE A 53 42.13 9.19 7.16
C ILE A 53 42.27 9.75 8.59
N GLY A 54 42.73 8.95 9.56
CA GLY A 54 42.82 9.38 10.97
C GLY A 54 41.45 9.66 11.60
N ASN A 55 41.42 10.38 12.73
CA ASN A 55 40.15 10.81 13.33
C ASN A 55 39.52 11.92 12.50
N TRP A 56 38.21 11.83 12.29
CA TRP A 56 37.46 12.87 11.62
C TRP A 56 36.08 13.07 12.27
N PRO A 57 35.68 14.32 12.58
CA PRO A 57 36.46 15.55 12.44
C PRO A 57 37.68 15.63 13.37
N PRO A 58 38.76 16.34 13.00
CA PRO A 58 39.93 16.49 13.86
C PRO A 58 39.56 17.15 15.19
N GLY A 59 40.14 16.64 16.28
CA GLY A 59 39.90 17.14 17.64
C GLY A 59 38.65 16.58 18.32
N HIS A 60 37.78 15.88 17.59
CA HIS A 60 36.62 15.20 18.16
C HIS A 60 37.05 13.89 18.82
N THR A 61 36.56 13.65 20.04
CA THR A 61 36.93 12.49 20.88
C THR A 61 35.74 11.69 21.41
N GLY A 62 34.52 12.07 21.02
CA GLY A 62 33.29 11.44 21.46
C GLY A 62 32.94 10.15 20.70
N GLN A 63 31.66 9.80 20.72
CA GLN A 63 31.11 8.58 20.10
C GLN A 63 31.48 8.49 18.61
N THR A 64 31.96 7.33 18.14
CA THR A 64 32.21 7.11 16.71
C THR A 64 30.91 6.79 15.94
N LEU A 65 30.90 6.94 14.62
CA LEU A 65 29.76 6.50 13.80
C LEU A 65 29.50 4.99 13.97
N VAL A 66 30.56 4.18 14.12
CA VAL A 66 30.41 2.74 14.39
C VAL A 66 29.73 2.50 15.75
N ASP A 67 30.12 3.24 16.79
CA ASP A 67 29.49 3.16 18.11
C ASP A 67 28.02 3.62 18.05
N LEU A 68 27.73 4.66 17.28
CA LEU A 68 26.37 5.13 17.07
C LEU A 68 25.54 4.06 16.33
N THR A 69 26.04 3.54 15.21
CA THR A 69 25.37 2.46 14.45
C THR A 69 25.13 1.24 15.34
N LYS A 70 26.09 0.89 16.20
CA LYS A 70 25.91 -0.17 17.19
C LYS A 70 24.80 0.16 18.19
N SER A 71 24.79 1.36 18.77
CA SER A 71 23.71 1.76 19.68
C SER A 71 22.32 1.76 19.02
N MET A 72 22.24 2.17 17.74
CA MET A 72 21.00 2.11 16.96
C MET A 72 20.58 0.65 16.75
N TYR A 73 21.50 -0.23 16.37
CA TYR A 73 21.21 -1.66 16.24
C TYR A 73 20.74 -2.27 17.57
N ASP A 74 21.46 -2.00 18.66
CA ASP A 74 21.15 -2.53 19.99
C ASP A 74 19.78 -2.07 20.47
N TYR A 75 19.43 -0.80 20.26
CA TYR A 75 18.09 -0.30 20.53
C TYR A 75 17.02 -1.09 19.76
N HIS A 76 17.18 -1.25 18.44
CA HIS A 76 16.19 -1.95 17.61
C HIS A 76 16.10 -3.45 17.90
N ASN A 77 17.22 -4.09 18.21
CA ASN A 77 17.30 -5.53 18.50
C ASN A 77 16.68 -5.86 19.85
N ASN A 78 16.73 -4.93 20.81
CA ASN A 78 16.27 -5.14 22.17
C ASN A 78 14.99 -4.35 22.52
N LEU A 79 14.38 -3.65 21.56
CA LEU A 79 13.07 -3.02 21.78
C LEU A 79 12.03 -4.12 22.04
N ARG A 80 11.47 -4.14 23.25
CA ARG A 80 10.42 -5.08 23.67
C ARG A 80 9.09 -4.42 24.02
N ALA A 81 9.03 -3.09 23.97
CA ALA A 81 7.81 -2.34 24.21
C ALA A 81 6.71 -2.79 23.24
N THR A 82 5.57 -3.20 23.78
CA THR A 82 4.40 -3.59 23.01
C THR A 82 3.48 -2.39 22.80
N HIS A 83 2.64 -2.46 21.78
CA HIS A 83 1.64 -1.42 21.54
C HIS A 83 0.39 -2.06 20.94
N ALA A 84 -0.79 -1.68 21.43
CA ALA A 84 -2.05 -2.27 20.98
C ALA A 84 -2.26 -2.09 19.45
N ALA A 85 -1.72 -1.00 18.88
CA ALA A 85 -1.85 -0.68 17.45
C ALA A 85 -0.93 -1.52 16.57
N SER A 86 -0.04 -2.32 17.18
CA SER A 86 0.87 -3.17 16.42
C SER A 86 0.09 -4.20 15.61
N SER A 87 0.58 -4.46 14.40
CA SER A 87 -0.02 -5.41 13.47
C SER A 87 1.06 -6.33 12.89
N PRO A 88 0.74 -7.61 12.70
CA PRO A 88 1.68 -8.54 12.11
C PRO A 88 1.88 -8.23 10.62
N TRP A 89 3.10 -8.44 10.14
CA TRP A 89 3.51 -8.15 8.75
C TRP A 89 2.58 -8.70 7.67
N TRP A 90 1.95 -9.85 7.90
CA TRP A 90 1.07 -10.50 6.94
C TRP A 90 -0.28 -9.78 6.78
N ALA A 91 -0.67 -8.93 7.73
CA ALA A 91 -1.95 -8.21 7.72
C ALA A 91 -1.94 -6.98 6.79
N TRP A 92 -0.76 -6.41 6.53
CA TRP A 92 -0.61 -5.14 5.82
C TRP A 92 -1.04 -5.14 4.35
N PRO A 93 -0.76 -6.18 3.53
CA PRO A 93 -1.27 -6.21 2.16
C PRO A 93 -2.79 -6.17 2.06
N PHE A 94 -3.48 -6.54 3.14
CA PHE A 94 -4.93 -6.59 3.22
C PHE A 94 -5.54 -5.37 3.94
N ASP A 95 -4.72 -4.45 4.46
CA ASP A 95 -5.18 -3.26 5.21
C ASP A 95 -6.10 -3.63 6.40
N LEU A 96 -5.80 -4.75 7.08
CA LEU A 96 -6.66 -5.28 8.15
C LEU A 96 -6.46 -4.57 9.48
N LYS A 97 -5.33 -3.89 9.68
CA LYS A 97 -5.03 -3.21 10.95
C LYS A 97 -4.18 -1.94 10.73
N PRO A 98 -4.76 -0.92 10.08
CA PRO A 98 -4.15 0.38 9.85
C PRO A 98 -4.06 1.21 11.12
N VAL A 99 -3.22 2.25 11.10
CA VAL A 99 -2.77 2.97 12.31
C VAL A 99 -3.50 4.31 12.49
N TRP A 100 -3.77 4.70 13.74
CA TRP A 100 -4.41 5.98 14.07
C TRP A 100 -3.39 6.95 14.65
N PHE A 101 -2.74 7.77 13.81
CA PHE A 101 -1.75 8.73 14.29
C PHE A 101 -2.33 9.84 15.16
N TYR A 102 -3.62 10.15 14.98
CA TYR A 102 -4.29 11.17 15.78
C TYR A 102 -5.76 10.86 15.91
N GLN A 103 -6.34 11.23 17.06
CA GLN A 103 -7.79 11.28 17.27
C GLN A 103 -8.08 12.31 18.35
N GLY A 104 -9.02 13.23 18.10
CA GLY A 104 -9.42 14.27 19.04
C GLY A 104 -10.84 14.77 18.83
N SER A 105 -11.47 15.20 19.92
CA SER A 105 -12.78 15.86 19.92
C SER A 105 -12.60 17.35 20.20
N PHE A 106 -13.40 18.19 19.54
CA PHE A 106 -13.34 19.64 19.65
C PHE A 106 -14.69 20.22 20.09
N SER A 107 -14.69 21.50 20.44
CA SER A 107 -15.92 22.24 20.73
C SER A 107 -16.86 22.27 19.50
N GLY A 108 -18.16 22.46 19.75
CA GLY A 108 -19.17 22.46 18.67
C GLY A 108 -19.51 21.08 18.12
N GLY A 109 -19.20 19.99 18.84
CA GLY A 109 -19.61 18.64 18.46
C GLY A 109 -18.85 18.06 17.25
N THR A 110 -17.60 18.49 17.05
CA THR A 110 -16.75 18.00 15.96
C THR A 110 -15.61 17.12 16.47
N ALA A 111 -15.08 16.26 15.60
CA ALA A 111 -13.94 15.38 15.87
C ALA A 111 -13.05 15.28 14.62
N ALA A 112 -11.77 14.98 14.82
CA ALA A 112 -10.80 14.76 13.75
C ALA A 112 -9.81 13.63 14.10
N ALA A 113 -9.26 12.98 13.06
CA ALA A 113 -8.26 11.92 13.16
C ALA A 113 -7.29 12.01 12.01
N ILE A 114 -6.13 11.41 12.23
CA ILE A 114 -5.21 11.02 11.18
C ILE A 114 -5.20 9.49 11.18
N TYR A 115 -5.87 8.93 10.18
CA TYR A 115 -6.06 7.51 9.94
C TYR A 115 -5.16 7.10 8.78
N ASP A 116 -4.12 6.38 9.17
CA ASP A 116 -3.06 5.93 8.31
C ASP A 116 -3.40 4.55 7.78
N SER A 117 -4.15 4.54 6.67
CA SER A 117 -4.66 3.35 5.99
C SER A 117 -4.31 3.33 4.51
N GLY A 118 -4.32 2.13 3.94
CA GLY A 118 -4.23 1.96 2.51
C GLY A 118 -5.47 2.44 1.75
N ASN A 119 -5.30 2.75 0.47
CA ASN A 119 -6.45 2.81 -0.42
C ASN A 119 -6.88 1.37 -0.73
N LEU A 120 -7.98 0.90 -0.15
CA LEU A 120 -8.45 -0.49 -0.28
C LEU A 120 -8.59 -0.98 -1.72
N VAL A 121 -8.99 -0.09 -2.64
CA VAL A 121 -9.06 -0.44 -4.06
C VAL A 121 -7.66 -0.78 -4.58
N ILE A 122 -6.66 0.04 -4.25
CA ILE A 122 -5.27 -0.18 -4.64
C ILE A 122 -4.66 -1.39 -3.91
N TRP A 123 -4.90 -1.55 -2.61
CA TRP A 123 -4.35 -2.65 -1.81
C TRP A 123 -4.85 -4.00 -2.34
N TRP A 124 -6.17 -4.15 -2.43
CA TRP A 124 -6.76 -5.43 -2.74
C TRP A 124 -6.68 -5.80 -4.22
N LEU A 125 -6.67 -4.82 -5.14
CA LEU A 125 -6.31 -5.07 -6.54
C LEU A 125 -4.80 -5.19 -6.75
N GLY A 126 -4.00 -4.63 -5.85
CA GLY A 126 -2.55 -4.73 -5.84
C GLY A 126 -2.06 -6.15 -5.62
N ILE A 127 -2.71 -6.93 -4.75
CA ILE A 127 -2.38 -8.36 -4.51
C ILE A 127 -2.42 -9.19 -5.81
N PRO A 128 -3.54 -9.29 -6.54
CA PRO A 128 -3.61 -10.04 -7.79
C PRO A 128 -2.75 -9.39 -8.88
N ALA A 129 -2.55 -8.08 -8.87
CA ALA A 129 -1.63 -7.41 -9.80
C ALA A 129 -0.17 -7.81 -9.56
N LEU A 130 0.27 -7.94 -8.31
CA LEU A 130 1.60 -8.45 -7.95
C LEU A 130 1.76 -9.91 -8.35
N ALA A 131 0.74 -10.75 -8.10
CA ALA A 131 0.75 -12.15 -8.56
C ALA A 131 0.83 -12.24 -10.09
N PHE A 132 0.09 -11.40 -10.80
CA PHE A 132 0.15 -11.30 -12.26
C PHE A 132 1.52 -10.79 -12.74
N ALA A 133 2.08 -9.76 -12.12
CA ALA A 133 3.41 -9.26 -12.43
C ALA A 133 4.49 -10.31 -12.21
N ALA A 134 4.40 -11.09 -11.13
CA ALA A 134 5.31 -12.21 -10.84
C ALA A 134 5.19 -13.31 -11.91
N TRP A 135 3.96 -13.67 -12.29
CA TRP A 135 3.72 -14.63 -13.35
C TRP A 135 4.29 -14.15 -14.69
N GLN A 136 4.07 -12.89 -15.06
CA GLN A 136 4.59 -12.31 -16.30
C GLN A 136 6.10 -12.08 -16.27
N ALA A 137 6.68 -11.79 -15.11
CA ALA A 137 8.14 -11.74 -14.93
C ALA A 137 8.77 -13.09 -15.31
N PHE A 138 8.14 -14.19 -14.89
CA PHE A 138 8.60 -15.54 -15.21
C PHE A 138 8.32 -15.94 -16.68
N THR A 139 7.08 -15.84 -17.14
CA THR A 139 6.69 -16.30 -18.49
C THR A 139 7.31 -15.46 -19.61
N ARG A 140 7.33 -14.13 -19.45
CA ARG A 140 7.93 -13.21 -20.42
C ARG A 140 9.44 -13.04 -20.22
N ARG A 141 10.00 -13.62 -19.16
CA ARG A 141 11.42 -13.45 -18.76
C ARG A 141 11.81 -11.98 -18.61
N SER A 142 10.89 -11.17 -18.08
CA SER A 142 11.08 -9.71 -17.95
C SER A 142 11.85 -9.38 -16.68
N LEU A 143 13.08 -8.87 -16.84
CA LEU A 143 13.91 -8.40 -15.74
C LEU A 143 13.28 -7.19 -15.03
N ALA A 144 12.58 -6.31 -15.76
CA ALA A 144 11.93 -5.16 -15.17
C ALA A 144 10.80 -5.56 -14.21
N LEU A 145 9.94 -6.50 -14.62
CA LEU A 145 8.87 -7.01 -13.75
C LEU A 145 9.45 -7.82 -12.59
N ALA A 146 10.52 -8.59 -12.83
CA ALA A 146 11.22 -9.30 -11.76
C ALA A 146 11.76 -8.32 -10.70
N LEU A 147 12.36 -7.20 -11.12
CA LEU A 147 12.84 -6.17 -10.20
C LEU A 147 11.70 -5.61 -9.35
N VAL A 148 10.55 -5.28 -9.95
CA VAL A 148 9.37 -4.76 -9.23
C VAL A 148 8.91 -5.75 -8.16
N VAL A 149 8.76 -7.03 -8.52
CA VAL A 149 8.28 -8.08 -7.62
C VAL A 149 9.29 -8.39 -6.52
N ILE A 150 10.58 -8.46 -6.85
CA ILE A 150 11.64 -8.72 -5.88
C ILE A 150 11.78 -7.55 -4.92
N ALA A 151 11.75 -6.31 -5.41
CA ALA A 151 11.84 -5.13 -4.57
C ALA A 151 10.62 -5.05 -3.63
N MET A 152 9.41 -5.30 -4.14
CA MET A 152 8.20 -5.44 -3.31
C MET A 152 8.38 -6.50 -2.22
N ALA A 153 8.80 -7.70 -2.60
CA ALA A 153 8.97 -8.81 -1.66
C ALA A 153 10.06 -8.51 -0.62
N PHE A 154 11.13 -7.83 -1.00
CA PHE A 154 12.21 -7.44 -0.09
C PHE A 154 11.72 -6.42 0.95
N GLN A 155 10.96 -5.41 0.53
CA GLN A 155 10.43 -4.38 1.42
C GLN A 155 9.36 -4.92 2.38
N TRP A 156 8.66 -5.99 2.01
CA TRP A 156 7.60 -6.60 2.81
C TRP A 156 8.10 -7.77 3.67
N LEU A 157 8.74 -8.77 3.07
CA LEU A 157 9.11 -10.02 3.75
C LEU A 157 10.27 -9.83 4.73
N SER A 158 11.06 -8.75 4.62
CA SER A 158 12.07 -8.38 5.62
C SER A 158 11.48 -8.22 7.02
N TRP A 159 10.20 -7.85 7.11
CA TRP A 159 9.48 -7.68 8.38
C TRP A 159 9.03 -8.99 9.02
N SER A 160 9.07 -10.11 8.30
CA SER A 160 8.58 -11.40 8.81
C SER A 160 9.37 -11.97 9.99
N ARG A 161 10.60 -11.49 10.20
CA ARG A 161 11.52 -11.89 11.27
C ARG A 161 11.73 -10.80 12.32
N ILE A 162 10.96 -9.72 12.26
CA ILE A 162 11.08 -8.61 13.20
C ILE A 162 10.14 -8.89 14.37
N ASP A 163 10.73 -9.20 15.53
CA ASP A 163 9.98 -9.66 16.72
C ASP A 163 9.52 -8.51 17.65
N ARG A 164 9.89 -7.26 17.34
CA ARG A 164 9.40 -6.07 18.06
C ARG A 164 8.02 -5.65 17.54
N ALA A 165 7.36 -4.74 18.26
CA ALA A 165 6.13 -4.14 17.77
C ALA A 165 6.34 -3.47 16.40
N THR A 166 5.60 -3.95 15.40
CA THR A 166 5.57 -3.41 14.04
C THR A 166 4.19 -2.89 13.70
N PHE A 167 4.12 -2.03 12.69
CA PHE A 167 2.90 -1.30 12.33
C PHE A 167 2.78 -1.22 10.81
N GLU A 168 1.56 -1.03 10.33
CA GLU A 168 1.25 -1.04 8.90
C GLU A 168 2.04 -0.03 8.08
N TYR A 169 2.34 1.17 8.60
CA TYR A 169 3.14 2.16 7.86
C TYR A 169 4.50 1.67 7.38
N HIS A 170 5.06 0.61 7.99
CA HIS A 170 6.31 0.00 7.51
C HIS A 170 6.15 -0.61 6.11
N TYR A 171 4.95 -1.08 5.79
CA TYR A 171 4.60 -1.62 4.48
C TYR A 171 4.60 -0.57 3.38
N TYR A 172 4.43 0.72 3.71
CA TYR A 172 4.25 1.78 2.71
C TYR A 172 5.46 2.05 1.84
N THR A 173 6.64 1.68 2.33
CA THR A 173 7.86 1.65 1.51
C THR A 173 7.74 0.73 0.29
N SER A 174 6.76 -0.18 0.29
CA SER A 174 6.47 -1.13 -0.79
C SER A 174 5.43 -0.59 -1.80
N VAL A 175 4.67 0.45 -1.44
CA VAL A 175 3.53 0.99 -2.21
C VAL A 175 3.89 1.36 -3.65
N PRO A 176 5.04 2.01 -3.96
CA PRO A 176 5.41 2.29 -5.35
C PRO A 176 5.41 1.03 -6.23
N PHE A 177 5.87 -0.11 -5.70
CA PHE A 177 5.91 -1.38 -6.43
C PHE A 177 4.52 -1.99 -6.61
N ILE A 178 3.64 -1.86 -5.62
CA ILE A 178 2.22 -2.25 -5.73
C ILE A 178 1.55 -1.46 -6.86
N ILE A 179 1.74 -0.13 -6.88
CA ILE A 179 1.16 0.76 -7.88
C ILE A 179 1.71 0.44 -9.27
N ILE A 180 3.02 0.19 -9.42
CA ILE A 180 3.62 -0.20 -10.70
C ILE A 180 3.04 -1.54 -11.19
N ALA A 181 2.89 -2.53 -10.31
CA ALA A 181 2.30 -3.82 -10.67
C ALA A 181 0.83 -3.68 -11.09
N LEU A 182 0.06 -2.86 -10.35
CA LEU A 182 -1.34 -2.55 -10.70
C LEU A 182 -1.43 -1.81 -12.03
N ALA A 183 -0.61 -0.79 -12.25
CA ALA A 183 -0.55 -0.05 -13.50
C ALA A 183 -0.19 -0.97 -14.68
N TYR A 184 0.73 -1.91 -14.48
CA TYR A 184 1.07 -2.91 -15.48
C TYR A 184 -0.12 -3.83 -15.82
N LEU A 185 -0.83 -4.35 -14.81
CA LEU A 185 -2.05 -5.13 -15.04
C LEU A 185 -3.09 -4.31 -15.81
N LEU A 186 -3.38 -3.08 -15.37
CA LEU A 186 -4.35 -2.20 -16.03
C LEU A 186 -3.93 -1.85 -17.48
N ALA A 187 -2.63 -1.67 -17.74
CA ALA A 187 -2.12 -1.44 -19.08
C ALA A 187 -2.35 -2.64 -20.01
N GLU A 188 -2.20 -3.87 -19.50
CA GLU A 188 -2.54 -5.08 -20.26
C GLU A 188 -4.04 -5.15 -20.58
N LEU A 189 -4.91 -4.80 -19.62
CA LEU A 189 -6.36 -4.74 -19.86
C LEU A 189 -6.73 -3.67 -20.90
N TRP A 190 -6.04 -2.53 -20.89
CA TRP A 190 -6.27 -1.42 -21.82
C TRP A 190 -5.94 -1.77 -23.27
N HIS A 191 -4.85 -2.52 -23.49
CA HIS A 191 -4.33 -2.85 -24.83
C HIS A 191 -4.81 -4.20 -25.38
N GLY A 192 -5.65 -4.93 -24.63
CA GLY A 192 -6.19 -6.23 -25.04
C GLY A 192 -5.56 -7.39 -24.28
N ALA A 193 -6.03 -7.60 -23.05
CA ALA A 193 -5.52 -8.64 -22.18
C ALA A 193 -5.90 -10.05 -22.63
N SER A 194 -5.06 -11.03 -22.29
CA SER A 194 -5.42 -12.45 -22.38
C SER A 194 -6.67 -12.77 -21.57
N SER A 195 -7.43 -13.81 -21.97
CA SER A 195 -8.66 -14.23 -21.26
C SER A 195 -8.42 -14.52 -19.76
N ARG A 196 -7.23 -15.03 -19.42
CA ARG A 196 -6.84 -15.31 -18.02
C ARG A 196 -6.65 -14.02 -17.22
N ALA A 197 -5.94 -13.04 -17.77
CA ALA A 197 -5.75 -11.74 -17.13
C ALA A 197 -7.07 -10.97 -17.01
N TRP A 198 -7.92 -11.06 -18.04
CA TRP A 198 -9.25 -10.47 -18.02
C TRP A 198 -10.19 -11.10 -16.98
N PHE A 199 -10.15 -12.43 -16.84
CA PHE A 199 -10.87 -13.12 -15.78
C PHE A 199 -10.35 -12.74 -14.39
N LEU A 200 -9.04 -12.75 -14.19
CA LEU A 200 -8.40 -12.38 -12.93
C LEU A 200 -8.82 -10.97 -12.51
N ALA A 201 -8.71 -9.97 -13.38
CA ALA A 201 -9.06 -8.59 -13.06
C ALA A 201 -10.53 -8.44 -12.63
N ARG A 202 -11.47 -9.04 -13.37
CA ARG A 202 -12.91 -8.99 -13.07
C ARG A 202 -13.25 -9.72 -11.78
N ALA A 203 -12.69 -10.91 -11.57
CA ALA A 203 -12.88 -11.68 -10.34
C ALA A 203 -12.34 -10.92 -9.12
N SER A 204 -11.14 -10.36 -9.24
CA SER A 204 -10.50 -9.57 -8.18
C SER A 204 -11.27 -8.30 -7.85
N ALA A 205 -11.75 -7.56 -8.85
CA ALA A 205 -12.55 -6.36 -8.60
C ALA A 205 -13.92 -6.68 -8.00
N ALA A 206 -14.59 -7.73 -8.47
CA ALA A 206 -15.83 -8.22 -7.88
C ALA A 206 -15.61 -8.64 -6.41
N PHE A 207 -14.56 -9.40 -6.13
CA PHE A 207 -14.20 -9.78 -4.77
C PHE A 207 -13.88 -8.56 -3.91
N ALA A 208 -13.17 -7.57 -4.45
CA ALA A 208 -12.82 -6.38 -3.68
C ALA A 208 -14.02 -5.53 -3.29
N ILE A 209 -15.07 -5.53 -4.11
CA ILE A 209 -16.33 -4.84 -3.82
C ILE A 209 -17.10 -5.54 -2.69
N VAL A 210 -17.20 -6.88 -2.72
CA VAL A 210 -18.00 -7.63 -1.73
C VAL A 210 -17.21 -7.94 -0.45
N GLY A 211 -15.89 -8.00 -0.53
CA GLY A 211 -15.03 -8.51 0.53
C GLY A 211 -15.16 -7.81 1.89
N PRO A 212 -15.34 -6.48 2.02
CA PRO A 212 -15.58 -5.86 3.32
C PRO A 212 -16.86 -6.38 3.97
N GLY A 213 -17.94 -6.52 3.18
CA GLY A 213 -19.18 -7.12 3.63
C GLY A 213 -18.99 -8.58 4.08
N LEU A 214 -18.22 -9.37 3.33
CA LEU A 214 -17.90 -10.75 3.70
C LEU A 214 -17.08 -10.81 5.01
N LEU A 215 -16.04 -9.98 5.15
CA LEU A 215 -15.22 -9.93 6.37
C LEU A 215 -16.07 -9.62 7.60
N TRP A 216 -16.99 -8.65 7.48
CA TRP A 216 -17.91 -8.33 8.57
C TRP A 216 -18.88 -9.48 8.87
N PHE A 217 -19.50 -10.06 7.83
CA PHE A 217 -20.45 -11.15 7.99
C PHE A 217 -19.81 -12.40 8.60
N PHE A 218 -18.58 -12.71 8.22
CA PHE A 218 -17.80 -13.84 8.75
C PHE A 218 -16.93 -13.47 9.96
N LYS A 219 -17.11 -12.29 10.58
CA LYS A 219 -16.23 -11.88 11.70
C LYS A 219 -16.21 -12.89 12.85
N THR A 220 -17.37 -13.43 13.23
CA THR A 220 -17.50 -14.36 14.36
C THR A 220 -16.80 -15.69 14.09
N PRO A 221 -17.05 -16.40 12.97
CA PRO A 221 -16.30 -17.63 12.68
C PRO A 221 -14.79 -17.37 12.47
N LEU A 222 -14.41 -16.23 11.90
CA LEU A 222 -12.99 -15.83 11.78
C LEU A 222 -12.35 -15.62 13.16
N CYS A 223 -13.03 -14.94 14.07
CA CYS A 223 -12.59 -14.77 15.46
C CYS A 223 -12.40 -16.10 16.17
N THR A 224 -13.33 -17.04 15.99
CA THR A 224 -13.24 -18.40 16.56
C THR A 224 -12.07 -19.17 15.97
N PHE A 225 -11.89 -19.13 14.64
CA PHE A 225 -10.80 -19.82 13.94
C PHE A 225 -9.42 -19.32 14.39
N VAL A 226 -9.26 -18.00 14.51
CA VAL A 226 -8.02 -17.35 14.98
C VAL A 226 -7.85 -17.53 16.50
N GLY A 227 -8.93 -17.81 17.23
CA GLY A 227 -8.91 -17.99 18.68
C GLY A 227 -8.75 -16.68 19.44
N VAL A 228 -9.38 -15.59 18.97
CA VAL A 228 -9.24 -14.24 19.56
C VAL A 228 -9.58 -14.24 21.05
N ASP A 229 -10.63 -14.95 21.47
CA ASP A 229 -11.04 -15.02 22.88
C ASP A 229 -10.02 -15.73 23.79
N ARG A 230 -9.05 -16.46 23.24
CA ARG A 230 -7.93 -17.01 24.01
C ARG A 230 -6.92 -15.94 24.41
N ALA A 231 -6.77 -14.90 23.57
CA ALA A 231 -5.86 -13.79 23.81
C ALA A 231 -6.56 -12.65 24.56
N TYR A 232 -7.83 -12.38 24.23
CA TYR A 232 -8.64 -11.35 24.88
C TYR A 232 -10.08 -11.83 25.01
N LYS A 233 -10.42 -12.35 26.20
CA LYS A 233 -11.77 -12.81 26.51
C LYS A 233 -12.79 -11.68 26.33
N ASP A 234 -13.92 -12.00 25.68
CA ASP A 234 -15.01 -11.06 25.38
C ASP A 234 -14.54 -9.87 24.53
N SER A 235 -13.60 -10.12 23.61
CA SER A 235 -13.05 -9.09 22.72
C SER A 235 -14.16 -8.30 22.02
N PRO A 236 -14.20 -6.96 22.16
CA PRO A 236 -15.16 -6.11 21.46
C PRO A 236 -15.08 -6.24 19.93
N ALA A 237 -13.95 -6.67 19.37
CA ALA A 237 -13.83 -6.93 17.94
C ALA A 237 -14.71 -8.11 17.47
N CYS A 238 -14.90 -9.11 18.33
CA CYS A 238 -15.63 -10.34 18.01
C CYS A 238 -17.07 -10.30 18.51
N HIS A 239 -17.27 -9.77 19.71
CA HIS A 239 -18.56 -9.76 20.42
C HIS A 239 -19.21 -8.38 20.49
N GLY A 240 -18.47 -7.32 20.14
CA GLY A 240 -18.99 -5.96 20.19
C GLY A 240 -20.16 -5.75 19.23
N ASN A 241 -21.21 -5.13 19.76
CA ASN A 241 -22.27 -4.53 18.97
C ASN A 241 -21.92 -3.02 18.84
N PRO A 242 -21.84 -2.45 17.63
CA PRO A 242 -21.47 -1.04 17.43
C PRO A 242 -22.45 -0.01 18.05
N GLY A 243 -23.50 -0.46 18.72
CA GLY A 243 -24.34 0.37 19.58
C GLY A 243 -25.65 0.78 18.93
N ASP A 244 -26.18 1.92 19.36
CA ASP A 244 -27.42 2.50 18.86
C ASP A 244 -27.20 3.14 17.48
N PHE A 245 -28.11 2.92 16.54
CA PHE A 245 -28.08 3.62 15.25
C PHE A 245 -28.80 4.95 15.40
N VAL A 246 -28.10 6.07 15.14
CA VAL A 246 -28.68 7.41 15.21
C VAL A 246 -28.47 8.12 13.86
N LEU A 247 -29.57 8.36 13.15
CA LEU A 247 -29.61 9.20 11.95
C LEU A 247 -29.94 10.63 12.38
N THR A 248 -29.00 11.55 12.24
CA THR A 248 -29.27 12.98 12.40
C THR A 248 -29.57 13.64 11.06
N VAL A 249 -30.16 14.84 11.07
CA VAL A 249 -30.40 15.64 9.87
C VAL A 249 -29.12 15.81 9.05
N GLN A 250 -27.99 16.05 9.73
CA GLN A 250 -26.69 16.21 9.08
C GLN A 250 -26.19 14.91 8.45
N VAL A 251 -26.33 13.76 9.12
CA VAL A 251 -25.97 12.46 8.53
C VAL A 251 -26.82 12.19 7.28
N GLY A 252 -28.13 12.47 7.35
CA GLY A 252 -29.04 12.33 6.21
C GLY A 252 -28.67 13.23 5.03
N ALA A 253 -28.30 14.48 5.30
CA ALA A 253 -27.86 15.42 4.27
C ALA A 253 -26.56 14.96 3.59
N VAL A 254 -25.54 14.53 4.35
CA VAL A 254 -24.30 13.97 3.81
C VAL A 254 -24.60 12.78 2.89
N ALA A 255 -25.43 11.84 3.34
CA ALA A 255 -25.79 10.66 2.56
C ALA A 255 -26.52 11.03 1.26
N LEU A 256 -27.46 11.97 1.30
CA LEU A 256 -28.21 12.43 0.13
C LEU A 256 -27.28 13.10 -0.90
N PHE A 257 -26.47 14.07 -0.49
CA PHE A 257 -25.55 14.75 -1.41
C PHE A 257 -24.48 13.82 -1.95
N GLY A 258 -23.99 12.86 -1.15
CA GLY A 258 -23.10 11.81 -1.60
C GLY A 258 -23.74 10.92 -2.67
N ALA A 259 -24.98 10.49 -2.47
CA ALA A 259 -25.72 9.68 -3.45
C ALA A 259 -25.94 10.45 -4.77
N LEU A 260 -26.34 11.72 -4.69
CA LEU A 260 -26.49 12.58 -5.87
C LEU A 260 -25.18 12.76 -6.64
N ALA A 261 -24.06 12.92 -5.93
CA ALA A 261 -22.74 13.01 -6.54
C ALA A 261 -22.35 11.73 -7.30
N VAL A 262 -22.63 10.56 -6.71
CA VAL A 262 -22.39 9.27 -7.35
C VAL A 262 -23.27 9.10 -8.60
N ILE A 263 -24.57 9.42 -8.51
CA ILE A 263 -25.49 9.35 -9.65
C ILE A 263 -25.02 10.27 -10.78
N ALA A 264 -24.68 11.52 -10.46
CA ALA A 264 -24.19 12.48 -11.43
C ALA A 264 -22.91 11.98 -12.10
N PHE A 265 -21.97 11.41 -11.34
CA PHE A 265 -20.77 10.82 -11.90
C PHE A 265 -21.07 9.64 -12.83
N VAL A 266 -21.91 8.68 -12.42
CA VAL A 266 -22.28 7.53 -13.25
C VAL A 266 -22.95 7.98 -14.55
N TYR A 267 -23.78 9.01 -14.47
CA TYR A 267 -24.39 9.64 -15.65
C TYR A 267 -23.33 10.27 -16.57
N GLU A 268 -22.39 11.06 -16.03
CA GLU A 268 -21.29 11.63 -16.80
C GLU A 268 -20.42 10.55 -17.47
N PHE A 269 -20.08 9.51 -16.73
CA PHE A 269 -19.23 8.42 -17.17
C PHE A 269 -19.89 7.54 -18.24
N SER A 270 -21.18 7.24 -18.09
CA SER A 270 -21.94 6.48 -19.11
C SER A 270 -22.08 7.24 -20.43
N HIS A 271 -21.92 8.57 -20.40
CA HIS A 271 -22.02 9.45 -21.56
C HIS A 271 -20.65 9.94 -22.08
N LEU A 272 -19.55 9.43 -21.53
CA LEU A 272 -18.20 9.62 -22.08
C LEU A 272 -18.09 8.83 -23.39
N SER A 273 -18.48 9.46 -24.50
CA SER A 273 -18.37 8.86 -25.83
C SER A 273 -16.91 8.62 -26.20
N ASP A 274 -16.64 7.46 -26.80
CA ASP A 274 -15.32 7.06 -27.29
C ASP A 274 -14.77 8.10 -28.28
N ARG A 275 -13.53 8.57 -28.06
CA ARG A 275 -12.87 9.63 -28.84
C ARG A 275 -12.76 9.28 -30.34
N SER A 276 -12.89 8.00 -30.68
CA SER A 276 -12.96 7.45 -32.05
C SER A 276 -14.11 8.03 -32.88
N SER A 277 -15.17 8.51 -32.23
CA SER A 277 -16.36 9.08 -32.89
C SER A 277 -16.30 10.60 -33.14
N ALA A 278 -15.20 11.27 -32.78
CA ALA A 278 -15.06 12.73 -32.98
C ALA A 278 -14.78 13.10 -34.45
N LEU A 279 -14.03 12.27 -35.18
CA LEU A 279 -13.74 12.49 -36.61
C LEU A 279 -14.95 12.21 -37.51
N SER A 280 -15.79 11.22 -37.16
CA SER A 280 -17.04 10.92 -37.87
C SER A 280 -18.09 12.00 -37.70
N ARG A 281 -18.11 12.70 -36.55
CA ARG A 281 -19.10 13.72 -36.19
C ARG A 281 -18.75 15.14 -36.66
N TYR A 282 -17.60 15.34 -37.31
CA TYR A 282 -17.30 16.64 -37.93
C TYR A 282 -18.17 16.88 -39.19
N PHE A 283 -18.68 15.80 -39.81
CA PHE A 283 -19.53 15.86 -41.00
C PHE A 283 -21.04 15.85 -40.71
N GLU A 284 -21.46 15.50 -39.48
CA GLU A 284 -22.86 15.54 -39.03
C GLU A 284 -22.99 16.60 -37.94
N GLY A 285 -23.70 17.69 -38.23
CA GLY A 285 -23.69 18.94 -37.47
C GLY A 285 -23.69 18.83 -35.93
N THR A 286 -22.96 19.74 -35.29
CA THR A 286 -22.83 19.84 -33.83
C THR A 286 -24.18 20.03 -33.15
N THR A 287 -24.56 19.11 -32.26
CA THR A 287 -25.76 19.26 -31.42
C THR A 287 -25.49 20.15 -30.21
N LEU A 288 -26.52 20.79 -29.65
CA LEU A 288 -26.41 21.62 -28.43
C LEU A 288 -25.77 20.84 -27.26
N GLY A 289 -26.01 19.52 -27.20
CA GLY A 289 -25.43 18.62 -26.20
C GLY A 289 -23.91 18.46 -26.36
N ASP A 290 -23.37 18.53 -27.57
CA ASP A 290 -21.92 18.45 -27.82
C ASP A 290 -21.19 19.74 -27.41
N LEU A 291 -21.85 20.89 -27.56
CA LEU A 291 -21.32 22.19 -27.14
C LEU A 291 -21.28 22.35 -25.61
N LEU A 292 -22.26 21.78 -24.91
CA LEU A 292 -22.39 21.87 -23.45
C LEU A 292 -21.55 20.82 -22.70
N ARG A 293 -21.15 19.73 -23.34
CA ARG A 293 -20.31 18.65 -22.73
C ARG A 293 -19.05 19.13 -21.98
N PRO A 294 -18.18 19.99 -22.55
CA PRO A 294 -16.98 20.45 -21.84
C PRO A 294 -17.29 21.36 -20.64
N ILE A 295 -18.47 21.99 -20.61
CA ILE A 295 -18.93 22.83 -19.51
C ILE A 295 -19.66 21.98 -18.46
N ARG A 296 -20.34 20.91 -18.87
CA ARG A 296 -21.13 20.03 -18.00
C ARG A 296 -20.29 19.40 -16.90
N PHE A 297 -19.12 18.85 -17.24
CA PHE A 297 -18.21 18.24 -16.27
C PHE A 297 -17.79 19.17 -15.12
N PRO A 298 -17.22 20.37 -15.40
CA PRO A 298 -16.87 21.30 -14.33
C PRO A 298 -18.11 21.82 -13.59
N LEU A 299 -19.26 21.97 -14.24
CA LEU A 299 -20.50 22.39 -13.56
C LEU A 299 -21.00 21.33 -12.58
N THR A 300 -20.99 20.05 -12.98
CA THR A 300 -21.33 18.92 -12.11
C THR A 300 -20.36 18.83 -10.93
N ALA A 301 -19.05 19.02 -11.15
CA ALA A 301 -18.07 19.06 -10.08
C ALA A 301 -18.31 20.22 -9.10
N VAL A 302 -18.57 21.43 -9.61
CA VAL A 302 -18.90 22.61 -8.80
C VAL A 302 -20.19 22.39 -8.01
N ALA A 303 -21.22 21.79 -8.61
CA ALA A 303 -22.49 21.50 -7.94
C ALA A 303 -22.31 20.47 -6.80
N ILE A 304 -21.47 19.45 -7.00
CA ILE A 304 -21.12 18.47 -5.96
C ILE A 304 -20.38 19.16 -4.81
N VAL A 305 -19.36 19.96 -5.12
CA VAL A 305 -18.61 20.72 -4.10
C VAL A 305 -19.53 21.69 -3.35
N ALA A 306 -20.39 22.41 -4.05
CA ALA A 306 -21.37 23.31 -3.45
C ALA A 306 -22.35 22.55 -2.54
N GLY A 307 -22.87 21.38 -2.95
CA GLY A 307 -23.72 20.54 -2.10
C GLY A 307 -23.02 20.06 -0.82
N ILE A 308 -21.75 19.66 -0.93
CA ILE A 308 -20.91 19.25 0.21
C ILE A 308 -20.60 20.42 1.15
N LEU A 309 -20.55 21.66 0.65
CA LEU A 309 -20.37 22.86 1.46
C LEU A 309 -21.68 23.31 2.11
N ILE A 310 -22.79 23.30 1.36
CA ILE A 310 -24.13 23.70 1.83
C ILE A 310 -24.59 22.83 2.98
N GLN A 311 -24.29 21.52 2.97
CA GLN A 311 -24.66 20.63 4.08
C GLN A 311 -23.99 21.02 5.42
N ARG A 312 -22.88 21.77 5.41
CA ARG A 312 -22.28 22.31 6.64
C ARG A 312 -23.10 23.41 7.30
N ALA A 313 -24.00 24.07 6.55
CA ALA A 313 -24.89 25.10 7.06
C ALA A 313 -26.19 24.52 7.65
N ILE A 314 -26.42 23.21 7.54
CA ILE A 314 -27.61 22.53 8.08
C ILE A 314 -27.38 22.22 9.57
N PRO A 315 -28.25 22.67 10.49
CA PRO A 315 -28.17 22.33 11.91
C PRO A 315 -28.21 20.81 12.11
N GLY A 316 -27.19 20.25 12.79
CA GLY A 316 -26.87 18.83 12.71
C GLY A 316 -27.17 17.96 13.94
N ASP A 317 -27.76 18.54 14.98
CA ASP A 317 -28.06 17.87 16.25
C ASP A 317 -29.46 17.23 16.30
N GLN A 318 -30.36 17.61 15.39
CA GLN A 318 -31.69 17.00 15.34
C GLN A 318 -31.61 15.54 14.89
N VAL A 319 -32.07 14.65 15.78
CA VAL A 319 -32.21 13.21 15.54
C VAL A 319 -33.47 12.96 14.72
N LEU A 320 -33.31 12.40 13.52
CA LEU A 320 -34.40 11.95 12.66
C LEU A 320 -34.88 10.54 13.02
N LEU A 321 -33.94 9.65 13.36
CA LEU A 321 -34.22 8.28 13.74
C LEU A 321 -33.16 7.81 14.75
N SER A 322 -33.60 7.16 15.84
CA SER A 322 -32.71 6.49 16.79
C SER A 322 -33.24 5.08 17.05
N VAL A 323 -32.41 4.08 16.81
CA VAL A 323 -32.73 2.67 17.05
C VAL A 323 -31.73 2.13 18.05
N LYS A 324 -32.22 1.81 19.25
CA LYS A 324 -31.39 1.26 20.31
C LYS A 324 -31.01 -0.20 20.04
N GLY A 325 -29.76 -0.57 20.34
CA GLY A 325 -29.26 -1.93 20.18
C GLY A 325 -29.30 -2.44 18.74
N PHE A 326 -29.12 -1.55 17.77
CA PHE A 326 -29.21 -1.87 16.35
C PHE A 326 -28.21 -2.98 15.98
N ALA A 327 -28.72 -4.15 15.62
CA ALA A 327 -27.87 -5.22 15.13
C ALA A 327 -27.31 -4.82 13.76
N THR A 328 -25.98 -4.85 13.61
CA THR A 328 -25.31 -4.54 12.34
C THR A 328 -25.25 -5.72 11.38
N THR A 329 -25.59 -6.93 11.82
CA THR A 329 -25.64 -8.12 10.96
C THR A 329 -26.66 -7.99 9.82
N PRO A 330 -27.92 -7.56 10.05
CA PRO A 330 -28.87 -7.28 8.95
C PRO A 330 -28.38 -6.20 7.99
N LEU A 331 -27.72 -5.15 8.48
CA LEU A 331 -27.15 -4.10 7.63
C LEU A 331 -26.05 -4.65 6.74
N ALA A 332 -25.17 -5.50 7.27
CA ALA A 332 -24.12 -6.15 6.51
C ALA A 332 -24.69 -7.10 5.45
N LEU A 333 -25.79 -7.80 5.73
CA LEU A 333 -26.49 -8.62 4.74
C LEU A 333 -27.04 -7.77 3.59
N VAL A 334 -27.71 -6.66 3.90
CA VAL A 334 -28.19 -5.71 2.88
C VAL A 334 -27.03 -5.14 2.07
N ALA A 335 -25.94 -4.76 2.75
CA ALA A 335 -24.72 -4.28 2.09
C ALA A 335 -24.13 -5.35 1.15
N ILE A 336 -24.02 -6.61 1.58
CA ILE A 336 -23.55 -7.71 0.73
C ILE A 336 -24.43 -7.89 -0.50
N VAL A 337 -25.76 -7.79 -0.38
CA VAL A 337 -26.67 -7.89 -1.54
C VAL A 337 -26.43 -6.76 -2.53
N ILE A 338 -26.35 -5.52 -2.05
CA ILE A 338 -26.10 -4.33 -2.89
C ILE A 338 -24.72 -4.42 -3.54
N LEU A 339 -23.68 -4.71 -2.75
CA LEU A 339 -22.31 -4.85 -3.23
C LEU A 339 -22.18 -6.05 -4.18
N GLY A 340 -22.89 -7.15 -3.92
CA GLY A 340 -22.95 -8.33 -4.79
C GLY A 340 -23.58 -8.02 -6.14
N PHE A 341 -24.64 -7.21 -6.17
CA PHE A 341 -25.21 -6.71 -7.41
C PHE A 341 -24.19 -5.87 -8.19
N VAL A 342 -23.54 -4.89 -7.55
CA VAL A 342 -22.50 -4.07 -8.20
C VAL A 342 -21.33 -4.94 -8.69
N ALA A 343 -20.88 -5.88 -7.87
CA ALA A 343 -19.82 -6.83 -8.21
C ALA A 343 -20.19 -7.70 -9.41
N SER A 344 -21.46 -8.08 -9.58
CA SER A 344 -21.93 -8.83 -10.74
C SER A 344 -21.82 -8.03 -12.05
N PHE A 345 -22.06 -6.72 -12.03
CA PHE A 345 -21.85 -5.83 -13.18
C PHE A 345 -20.36 -5.73 -13.53
N VAL A 346 -19.51 -5.54 -12.52
CA VAL A 346 -18.05 -5.48 -12.72
C VAL A 346 -17.52 -6.82 -13.23
N PHE A 347 -18.04 -7.93 -12.71
CA PHE A 347 -17.66 -9.27 -13.15
C PHE A 347 -18.09 -9.57 -14.59
N THR A 348 -19.17 -8.96 -15.08
CA THR A 348 -19.67 -9.15 -16.45
C THR A 348 -19.15 -8.10 -17.44
N ALA A 349 -18.22 -7.22 -17.01
CA ALA A 349 -17.61 -6.22 -17.87
C ALA A 349 -16.98 -6.85 -19.13
N ARG A 350 -17.17 -6.17 -20.27
CA ARG A 350 -16.69 -6.61 -21.60
C ARG A 350 -15.64 -5.69 -22.21
N ASP A 351 -15.54 -4.47 -21.72
CA ASP A 351 -14.64 -3.44 -22.27
C ASP A 351 -13.49 -3.18 -21.28
N GLY A 352 -12.28 -3.49 -21.72
CA GLY A 352 -11.05 -3.31 -20.94
C GLY A 352 -10.76 -1.85 -20.59
N ARG A 353 -11.01 -0.92 -21.51
CA ARG A 353 -10.72 0.50 -21.29
C ARG A 353 -11.67 1.10 -20.26
N ARG A 354 -12.96 0.81 -20.40
CA ARG A 354 -13.97 1.26 -19.40
C ARG A 354 -13.69 0.66 -18.03
N PHE A 355 -13.26 -0.58 -17.97
CA PHE A 355 -12.88 -1.23 -16.70
C PHE A 355 -11.68 -0.54 -16.05
N VAL A 356 -10.64 -0.20 -16.82
CA VAL A 356 -9.48 0.53 -16.31
C VAL A 356 -9.87 1.91 -15.79
N LEU A 357 -10.67 2.67 -16.56
CA LEU A 357 -11.17 3.98 -16.11
C LEU A 357 -12.02 3.85 -14.84
N GLY A 358 -12.91 2.85 -14.78
CA GLY A 358 -13.71 2.55 -13.60
C GLY A 358 -12.86 2.20 -12.38
N THR A 359 -11.75 1.47 -12.57
CA THR A 359 -10.81 1.14 -11.50
C THR A 359 -10.11 2.38 -10.96
N VAL A 360 -9.60 3.25 -11.85
CA VAL A 360 -8.96 4.52 -11.46
C VAL A 360 -9.96 5.43 -10.75
N PHE A 361 -11.19 5.50 -11.25
CA PHE A 361 -12.26 6.24 -10.62
C PHE A 361 -12.58 5.71 -9.22
N ALA A 362 -12.73 4.39 -9.06
CA ALA A 362 -12.99 3.78 -7.75
C ALA A 362 -11.87 4.10 -6.75
N ALA A 363 -10.61 4.06 -7.16
CA ALA A 363 -9.48 4.46 -6.31
C ALA A 363 -9.56 5.94 -5.92
N ALA A 364 -9.91 6.83 -6.85
CA ALA A 364 -10.08 8.26 -6.56
C ALA A 364 -11.25 8.53 -5.60
N VAL A 365 -12.39 7.85 -5.79
CA VAL A 365 -13.54 7.95 -4.87
C VAL A 365 -13.17 7.45 -3.47
N ALA A 366 -12.50 6.30 -3.37
CA ALA A 366 -12.03 5.77 -2.09
C ALA A 366 -11.13 6.78 -1.38
N PHE A 367 -10.21 7.43 -2.10
CA PHE A 367 -9.39 8.50 -1.56
C PHE A 367 -10.23 9.67 -1.04
N VAL A 368 -11.19 10.17 -1.83
CA VAL A 368 -12.04 11.31 -1.42
C VAL A 368 -12.89 10.97 -0.18
N ILE A 369 -13.42 9.75 -0.09
CA ILE A 369 -14.21 9.30 1.06
C ILE A 369 -13.37 9.28 2.33
N ILE A 370 -12.13 8.78 2.25
CA ILE A 370 -11.25 8.61 3.42
C ILE A 370 -10.45 9.89 3.73
N TYR A 371 -10.32 10.81 2.76
CA TYR A 371 -9.51 12.04 2.85
C TYR A 371 -9.72 12.85 4.13
N PRO A 372 -10.95 13.09 4.63
CA PRO A 372 -11.15 13.82 5.88
C PRO A 372 -10.36 13.23 7.05
N ASN A 373 -10.23 11.90 7.12
CA ASN A 373 -9.51 11.23 8.18
C ASN A 373 -8.02 11.05 7.86
N ILE A 374 -7.56 11.30 6.63
CA ILE A 374 -6.12 11.34 6.31
C ILE A 374 -5.55 12.72 6.68
N SER A 375 -6.35 13.77 6.56
CA SER A 375 -5.90 15.16 6.70
C SER A 375 -6.29 15.83 8.02
N ALA A 376 -6.80 15.09 9.01
CA ALA A 376 -7.37 15.66 10.24
C ALA A 376 -8.44 16.74 9.99
N LEU A 377 -9.27 16.58 8.95
CA LEU A 377 -10.36 17.51 8.67
C LEU A 377 -11.45 17.34 9.76
N PRO A 378 -11.79 18.40 10.51
CA PRO A 378 -12.85 18.30 11.52
C PRO A 378 -14.20 17.99 10.87
N LEU A 379 -14.83 16.91 11.34
CA LEU A 379 -16.15 16.48 10.94
C LEU A 379 -17.08 16.45 12.16
N PRO A 380 -18.41 16.52 11.97
CA PRO A 380 -19.36 16.24 13.04
C PRO A 380 -19.03 14.90 13.70
N ALA A 381 -18.97 14.87 15.03
CA ALA A 381 -18.54 13.70 15.79
C ALA A 381 -19.39 12.45 15.51
N THR A 382 -20.63 12.63 15.05
CA THR A 382 -21.55 11.57 14.63
C THR A 382 -21.20 10.90 13.29
N VAL A 383 -20.48 11.60 12.39
CA VAL A 383 -20.18 11.13 11.02
C VAL A 383 -18.70 10.81 10.84
N PHE A 384 -17.85 11.38 11.69
CA PHE A 384 -16.40 11.42 11.59
C PHE A 384 -15.70 10.06 11.31
N ASN A 385 -16.31 8.92 11.68
CA ASN A 385 -15.81 7.57 11.38
C ASN A 385 -16.88 6.63 10.80
N ALA A 386 -17.98 7.16 10.25
CA ALA A 386 -19.16 6.36 9.88
C ALA A 386 -18.89 5.27 8.82
N TYR A 387 -17.91 5.48 7.94
CA TYR A 387 -17.54 4.52 6.89
C TYR A 387 -16.60 3.41 7.38
N GLN A 388 -15.94 3.59 8.53
CA GLN A 388 -14.97 2.64 9.05
C GLN A 388 -15.61 1.44 9.75
N GLY A 389 -16.94 1.42 9.91
CA GLY A 389 -17.69 0.25 10.41
C GLY A 389 -17.73 -0.95 9.45
N LEU A 390 -17.26 -0.80 8.21
CA LEU A 390 -17.21 -1.87 7.21
C LEU A 390 -15.88 -2.67 7.23
N LEU A 391 -14.83 -2.13 7.85
CA LEU A 391 -13.58 -2.85 8.09
C LEU A 391 -13.31 -2.91 9.58
N PRO A 392 -12.92 -4.08 10.13
CA PRO A 392 -12.68 -4.22 11.56
C PRO A 392 -11.47 -3.39 11.99
N THR A 393 -11.69 -2.17 12.44
CA THR A 393 -10.63 -1.27 12.93
C THR A 393 -10.91 -0.86 14.37
N TYR A 394 -9.83 -0.50 15.07
CA TYR A 394 -9.86 0.00 16.44
C TYR A 394 -9.90 1.53 16.44
N LEU A 395 -10.47 2.16 17.47
CA LEU A 395 -10.65 3.62 17.55
C LEU A 395 -9.92 4.19 18.78
N TYR A 396 -8.58 4.15 18.80
CA TYR A 396 -7.79 4.84 19.84
C TYR A 396 -6.51 5.45 19.26
N PRO A 397 -6.02 6.57 19.82
CA PRO A 397 -4.85 7.28 19.31
C PRO A 397 -3.54 6.51 19.55
N PHE A 398 -2.64 6.58 18.57
CA PHE A 398 -1.29 6.02 18.64
C PHE A 398 -0.40 6.84 19.57
N GLN A 399 -0.09 6.32 20.76
CA GLN A 399 0.80 6.95 21.72
C GLN A 399 1.66 5.89 22.40
N PHE A 400 2.98 6.09 22.37
CA PHE A 400 3.87 5.31 23.21
C PHE A 400 3.92 5.94 24.62
N PRO A 401 3.76 5.14 25.69
CA PRO A 401 4.14 5.60 27.01
C PRO A 401 5.64 5.91 27.04
N VAL A 402 6.06 6.80 27.94
CA VAL A 402 7.48 7.06 28.17
C VAL A 402 8.15 5.75 28.56
N ASN A 403 9.10 5.29 27.74
CA ASN A 403 9.87 4.10 28.06
C ASN A 403 10.99 4.48 29.05
N THR A 404 10.88 3.99 30.27
CA THR A 404 11.89 4.16 31.33
C THR A 404 12.77 2.92 31.54
N ASP A 405 12.64 1.91 30.68
CA ASP A 405 13.43 0.70 30.77
C ASP A 405 14.93 1.02 30.61
N PRO A 406 15.81 0.34 31.37
CA PRO A 406 17.25 0.53 31.22
C PRO A 406 17.70 0.15 29.80
N PRO A 407 18.73 0.82 29.26
CA PRO A 407 19.26 0.49 27.95
C PRO A 407 19.75 -0.96 27.94
N PRO A 408 19.50 -1.69 26.85
CA PRO A 408 19.88 -3.09 26.73
C PRO A 408 21.41 -3.23 26.65
N PRO A 409 21.96 -4.37 27.09
CA PRO A 409 23.39 -4.61 26.98
C PRO A 409 23.83 -4.65 25.50
N PRO A 410 25.03 -4.17 25.18
CA PRO A 410 25.48 -4.05 23.80
C PRO A 410 25.68 -5.41 23.13
N THR A 411 25.12 -5.56 21.93
CA THR A 411 25.25 -6.77 21.10
C THR A 411 26.44 -6.61 20.17
N PRO A 412 27.40 -7.55 20.12
CA PRO A 412 28.49 -7.46 19.15
C PRO A 412 27.96 -7.64 17.72
N LEU A 413 28.15 -6.61 16.88
CA LEU A 413 27.79 -6.63 15.44
C LEU A 413 28.50 -7.77 14.69
N ILE A 414 29.71 -8.11 15.11
CA ILE A 414 30.50 -9.25 14.61
C ILE A 414 30.37 -10.39 15.62
N ALA A 415 29.17 -10.96 15.70
CA ALA A 415 28.91 -12.20 16.42
C ALA A 415 28.84 -13.38 15.43
N PRO A 416 29.10 -14.62 15.88
CA PRO A 416 29.01 -15.80 15.02
C PRO A 416 27.67 -15.93 14.30
N VAL A 417 26.56 -15.58 14.98
CA VAL A 417 25.21 -15.73 14.43
C VAL A 417 24.94 -14.76 13.25
N PRO A 418 25.09 -13.42 13.37
CA PRO A 418 25.01 -12.51 12.23
C PRO A 418 25.98 -12.87 11.09
N ALA A 419 27.21 -13.28 11.41
CA ALA A 419 28.21 -13.65 10.40
C ALA A 419 27.80 -14.92 9.61
N LEU A 420 27.27 -15.94 10.29
CA LEU A 420 26.74 -17.16 9.66
C LEU A 420 25.49 -16.86 8.82
N LEU A 421 24.60 -15.97 9.28
CA LEU A 421 23.43 -15.55 8.52
C LEU A 421 23.84 -14.79 7.25
N LEU A 422 24.81 -13.88 7.34
CA LEU A 422 25.35 -13.16 6.18
C LEU A 422 26.02 -14.13 5.20
N ALA A 423 26.84 -15.06 5.68
CA ALA A 423 27.47 -16.08 4.86
C ALA A 423 26.43 -16.98 4.17
N GLY A 424 25.39 -17.40 4.90
CA GLY A 424 24.27 -18.17 4.36
C GLY A 424 23.48 -17.39 3.30
N LEU A 425 23.21 -16.11 3.52
CA LEU A 425 22.55 -15.23 2.55
C LEU A 425 23.40 -15.07 1.28
N VAL A 426 24.70 -14.82 1.43
CA VAL A 426 25.63 -14.71 0.29
C VAL A 426 25.67 -16.02 -0.49
N ALA A 427 25.75 -17.16 0.19
CA ALA A 427 25.72 -18.47 -0.45
C ALA A 427 24.41 -18.73 -1.19
N ALA A 428 23.26 -18.43 -0.57
CA ALA A 428 21.94 -18.56 -1.20
C ALA A 428 21.82 -17.67 -2.45
N CYS A 429 22.23 -16.40 -2.36
CA CYS A 429 22.27 -15.48 -3.49
C CYS A 429 23.17 -16.00 -4.62
N ALA A 430 24.35 -16.55 -4.29
CA ALA A 430 25.26 -17.12 -5.27
C ALA A 430 24.67 -18.37 -5.96
N ILE A 431 24.01 -19.26 -5.20
CA ILE A 431 23.33 -20.45 -5.74
C ILE A 431 22.21 -20.06 -6.68
N VAL A 432 21.38 -19.08 -6.30
CA VAL A 432 20.28 -18.58 -7.15
C VAL A 432 20.83 -17.93 -8.42
N ALA A 433 21.87 -17.09 -8.29
CA ALA A 433 22.51 -16.45 -9.44
C ALA A 433 23.12 -17.49 -10.40
N TYR A 434 23.81 -18.50 -9.87
CA TYR A 434 24.38 -19.59 -10.66
C TYR A 434 23.30 -20.43 -11.35
N SER A 435 22.23 -20.78 -10.63
CA SER A 435 21.11 -21.55 -11.18
C SER A 435 20.37 -20.79 -12.29
N ALA A 436 20.16 -19.49 -12.11
CA ALA A 436 19.58 -18.64 -13.15
C ALA A 436 20.51 -18.51 -14.38
N TRP A 437 21.82 -18.47 -14.16
CA TRP A 437 22.82 -18.43 -15.22
C TRP A 437 22.87 -19.74 -16.02
N SER A 438 22.94 -20.89 -15.34
CA SER A 438 22.97 -22.21 -15.98
C SER A 438 21.70 -22.47 -16.78
N TRP A 439 20.54 -22.12 -16.24
CA TRP A 439 19.27 -22.21 -16.96
C TRP A 439 19.24 -21.37 -18.24
N ARG A 440 19.82 -20.16 -18.21
CA ARG A 440 19.93 -19.30 -19.39
C ARG A 440 20.86 -19.86 -20.46
N LEU A 441 21.96 -20.50 -20.06
CA LEU A 441 22.85 -21.21 -20.98
C LEU A 441 22.13 -22.34 -21.71
N VAL A 442 21.43 -23.21 -20.97
CA VAL A 442 20.66 -24.33 -21.56
C VAL A 442 19.60 -23.82 -22.54
N LEU A 443 18.90 -22.72 -22.22
CA LEU A 443 17.93 -22.12 -23.14
C LEU A 443 18.60 -21.53 -24.40
N ALA A 444 19.80 -20.98 -24.28
CA ALA A 444 20.55 -20.46 -25.42
C ALA A 444 21.04 -21.58 -26.33
N GLU A 445 21.54 -22.67 -25.76
CA GLU A 445 21.95 -23.88 -26.48
C GLU A 445 20.77 -24.50 -27.25
N ARG A 446 19.61 -24.64 -26.61
CA ARG A 446 18.39 -25.15 -27.28
C ARG A 446 17.98 -24.29 -28.48
N ARG A 447 17.97 -22.97 -28.33
CA ARG A 447 17.65 -22.05 -29.45
C ARG A 447 18.67 -22.13 -30.59
N ALA A 448 19.95 -22.32 -30.26
CA ALA A 448 20.99 -22.50 -31.27
C ALA A 448 20.83 -23.82 -32.03
N ALA A 449 20.44 -24.90 -31.33
CA ALA A 449 20.13 -26.19 -31.94
C ALA A 449 18.90 -26.11 -32.85
N GLU A 450 17.80 -25.52 -32.38
CA GLU A 450 16.57 -25.30 -33.17
C GLU A 450 16.87 -24.49 -34.45
N ALA A 451 17.63 -23.39 -34.33
CA ALA A 451 18.02 -22.59 -35.49
C ALA A 451 18.90 -23.35 -36.50
N ALA A 452 19.77 -24.24 -36.02
CA ALA A 452 20.60 -25.08 -36.89
C ALA A 452 19.77 -26.15 -37.62
N GLU A 453 18.76 -26.72 -36.97
CA GLU A 453 17.80 -27.65 -37.58
C GLU A 453 16.94 -26.96 -38.64
N ASP A 454 16.44 -25.74 -38.35
CA ASP A 454 15.66 -24.94 -39.31
C ASP A 454 16.49 -24.58 -40.56
N GLU A 455 17.76 -24.18 -40.38
CA GLU A 455 18.68 -23.93 -41.49
C GLU A 455 18.97 -25.19 -42.32
N ALA A 456 19.11 -26.34 -41.67
CA ALA A 456 19.34 -27.61 -42.36
C ALA A 456 18.11 -28.01 -43.19
N PHE A 457 16.90 -27.88 -42.63
CA PHE A 457 15.65 -28.14 -43.32
C PHE A 457 15.49 -27.23 -44.56
N ALA A 458 15.75 -25.94 -44.42
CA ALA A 458 15.68 -24.95 -45.51
C ALA A 458 16.68 -25.16 -46.65
N ARG A 459 17.77 -25.93 -46.43
CA ARG A 459 18.74 -26.29 -47.47
C ARG A 459 18.39 -27.59 -48.21
N THR A 460 17.51 -28.41 -47.64
CA THR A 460 17.20 -29.76 -48.15
C THR A 460 15.80 -29.90 -48.77
N GLY A 461 14.93 -28.89 -48.63
CA GLY A 461 13.65 -28.75 -49.33
C GLY A 461 13.69 -27.60 -50.32
#